data_AF-A0A059XCQ1-F1
#
_entry.id   AF-A0A059XCQ1-F1
#
_cell.length_a   1.000
_cell.length_b   1.000
_cell.length_c   1.000
_cell.angle_alpha   90.00
_cell.angle_beta   90.00
_cell.angle_gamma   90.00
#
_symmetry.space_group_name_H-M   'P 1'
#
loop_
_entity.id
_entity.type
_entity.pdbx_description
1 polymer ?
#
loop_
_entity_poly.entity_id
_entity_poly.type
_entity_poly.pdbx_seq_one_letter_code
_entity_poly.pdbx_strand_id
1 'polypeptide(L)'
;NPEAHYRTTGPEVWEQTEGKVTHFVAGIGTGGTISGTGRYLKEKNPKIKIIGADPYGSVFKTFKETGKLIEATPYLVEGIGQEVIPPNVHIKYVDDVINVTDRESFEMSRQMGRLEGLFCGGSTGTNVAAALRVAREAAEDAVIVFIVCDTGEHYLSKHHSDEWMKEKRLLEPQKITAALISGTKGGQAPKSLVWVTPSDKLADALAKMNELGLTNLPVLDEGRPVGSVRENRALSLVVKNRDLLESPVSEVMEASFPILDVDASSNEVTKRLQSSPAVLVEEYGRIVGIITRHDVLDLKLKD
;
A
#
# COMPACT_ATOMS: atom_id res chain seq x y z
N ASN A 1 -28.22 14.74 21.60
CA ASN A 1 -27.31 14.45 20.48
C ASN A 1 -26.28 15.59 20.33
N PRO A 2 -26.43 16.67 19.53
CA PRO A 2 -25.40 17.73 19.46
C PRO A 2 -24.99 18.34 20.81
N GLU A 3 -25.95 18.53 21.72
CA GLU A 3 -25.68 19.12 23.03
C GLU A 3 -24.71 18.30 23.88
N ALA A 4 -24.64 16.98 23.70
CA ALA A 4 -23.68 16.15 24.42
C ALA A 4 -22.25 16.55 24.01
N HIS A 5 -21.96 16.55 22.71
CA HIS A 5 -20.66 16.93 22.17
C HIS A 5 -20.29 18.39 22.41
N TYR A 6 -21.28 19.29 22.50
CA TYR A 6 -21.02 20.67 22.91
C TYR A 6 -20.57 20.78 24.37
N ARG A 7 -21.14 19.96 25.26
CA ARG A 7 -20.84 19.98 26.70
C ARG A 7 -19.63 19.14 27.09
N THR A 8 -19.22 18.18 26.28
CA THR A 8 -18.12 17.25 26.60
C THR A 8 -17.04 17.25 25.53
N THR A 9 -17.30 16.67 24.34
CA THR A 9 -16.29 16.46 23.29
C THR A 9 -15.60 17.76 22.85
N GLY A 10 -16.34 18.86 22.67
CA GLY A 10 -15.77 20.17 22.34
C GLY A 10 -14.82 20.71 23.40
N PRO A 11 -15.25 20.81 24.67
CA PRO A 11 -14.37 21.12 25.80
C PRO A 11 -13.15 20.23 25.90
N GLU A 12 -13.32 18.91 25.78
CA GLU A 12 -12.22 17.93 25.88
C GLU A 12 -11.17 18.17 24.79
N VAL A 13 -11.59 18.35 23.53
CA VAL A 13 -10.69 18.67 22.41
C VAL A 13 -9.94 19.99 22.67
N TRP A 14 -10.64 21.02 23.14
CA TRP A 14 -10.03 22.31 23.42
C TRP A 14 -8.99 22.22 24.55
N GLU A 15 -9.31 21.52 25.64
CA GLU A 15 -8.42 21.34 26.79
C GLU A 15 -7.20 20.49 26.43
N GLN A 16 -7.41 19.33 25.79
CA GLN A 16 -6.34 18.40 25.42
C GLN A 16 -5.37 18.97 24.37
N THR A 17 -5.84 19.92 23.56
CA THR A 17 -4.97 20.65 22.61
C THR A 17 -4.43 21.95 23.17
N GLU A 18 -4.72 22.29 24.43
CA GLU A 18 -4.35 23.56 25.07
C GLU A 18 -4.79 24.78 24.25
N GLY A 19 -5.93 24.68 23.56
CA GLY A 19 -6.48 25.71 22.67
C GLY A 19 -5.74 25.89 21.33
N LYS A 20 -4.81 24.99 20.98
CA LYS A 20 -4.01 25.06 19.74
C LYS A 20 -4.70 24.46 18.52
N VAL A 21 -5.82 23.74 18.69
CA VAL A 21 -6.58 23.15 17.58
C VAL A 21 -6.90 24.21 16.50
N THR A 22 -6.52 23.91 15.27
CA THR A 22 -6.78 24.78 14.10
C THR A 22 -7.87 24.21 13.20
N HIS A 23 -7.97 22.88 13.13
CA HIS A 23 -8.97 22.17 12.33
C HIS A 23 -9.58 21.02 13.15
N PHE A 24 -10.89 20.86 13.02
CA PHE A 24 -11.62 19.71 13.56
C PHE A 24 -12.33 18.99 12.42
N VAL A 25 -12.03 17.70 12.25
CA VAL A 25 -12.53 16.86 11.16
C VAL A 25 -13.44 15.77 11.74
N ALA A 26 -14.68 15.69 11.24
CA ALA A 26 -15.60 14.64 11.69
C ALA A 26 -16.57 14.22 10.60
N GLY A 27 -16.92 12.93 10.64
CA GLY A 27 -17.91 12.32 9.78
C GLY A 27 -19.30 12.90 10.03
N ILE A 28 -20.08 13.10 8.96
CA ILE A 28 -21.44 13.62 9.07
C ILE A 28 -22.45 12.47 8.91
N GLY A 29 -22.97 11.95 10.03
CA GLY A 29 -24.13 11.05 10.05
C GLY A 29 -25.38 11.79 10.53
N THR A 30 -25.76 11.55 11.78
CA THR A 30 -26.83 12.32 12.45
C THR A 30 -26.49 13.80 12.64
N GLY A 31 -25.24 14.22 12.48
CA GLY A 31 -24.78 15.60 12.64
C GLY A 31 -24.39 16.01 14.06
N GLY A 32 -24.62 15.15 15.06
CA GLY A 32 -24.35 15.43 16.47
C GLY A 32 -22.95 15.93 16.76
N THR A 33 -21.96 15.10 16.46
CA THR A 33 -20.56 15.33 16.79
C THR A 33 -20.02 16.60 16.18
N ILE A 34 -20.15 16.76 14.85
CA ILE A 34 -19.63 17.91 14.13
C ILE A 34 -20.34 19.21 14.54
N SER A 35 -21.65 19.16 14.79
CA SER A 35 -22.43 20.34 15.13
C SER A 35 -22.21 20.80 16.57
N GLY A 36 -22.16 19.87 17.51
CA GLY A 36 -21.94 20.16 18.93
C GLY A 36 -20.51 20.65 19.19
N THR A 37 -19.53 19.87 18.73
CA THR A 37 -18.11 20.20 18.87
C THR A 37 -17.76 21.46 18.09
N GLY A 38 -18.23 21.56 16.83
CA GLY A 38 -17.98 22.72 15.99
C GLY A 38 -18.56 24.01 16.57
N ARG A 39 -19.77 23.97 17.13
CA ARG A 39 -20.35 25.13 17.85
C ARG A 39 -19.45 25.58 18.99
N TYR A 40 -19.03 24.66 19.85
CA TYR A 40 -18.19 24.98 21.01
C TYR A 40 -16.85 25.58 20.57
N LEU A 41 -16.16 24.93 19.63
CA LEU A 41 -14.85 25.38 19.17
C LEU A 41 -14.92 26.76 18.50
N LYS A 42 -15.96 27.04 17.70
CA LYS A 42 -16.17 28.35 17.09
C LYS A 42 -16.44 29.46 18.11
N GLU A 43 -17.09 29.15 19.24
CA GLU A 43 -17.28 30.09 20.35
C GLU A 43 -15.97 30.42 21.07
N LYS A 44 -15.03 29.47 21.14
CA LYS A 44 -13.68 29.70 21.69
C LYS A 44 -12.78 30.45 20.73
N ASN A 45 -12.78 30.04 19.47
CA ASN A 45 -12.02 30.70 18.42
C ASN A 45 -12.75 30.53 17.06
N PRO A 46 -13.33 31.61 16.51
CA PRO A 46 -14.09 31.52 15.25
C PRO A 46 -13.21 31.18 14.03
N LYS A 47 -11.88 31.29 14.15
CA LYS A 47 -10.93 30.94 13.08
C LYS A 47 -10.73 29.44 12.91
N ILE A 48 -11.07 28.62 13.91
CA ILE A 48 -10.97 27.15 13.81
C ILE A 48 -11.83 26.68 12.65
N LYS A 49 -11.28 25.81 11.81
CA LYS A 49 -11.99 25.23 10.67
C LYS A 49 -12.66 23.92 11.04
N ILE A 50 -13.95 23.83 10.81
CA ILE A 50 -14.74 22.62 11.04
C ILE A 50 -14.99 21.95 9.68
N ILE A 51 -14.42 20.76 9.49
CA ILE A 51 -14.41 20.05 8.22
C ILE A 51 -15.27 18.79 8.34
N GLY A 52 -16.27 18.68 7.47
CA GLY A 52 -17.05 17.47 7.30
C GLY A 52 -16.31 16.44 6.45
N ALA A 53 -16.16 15.22 6.94
CA ALA A 53 -15.78 14.08 6.11
C ALA A 53 -17.05 13.32 5.70
N ASP A 54 -17.29 13.14 4.41
CA ASP A 54 -18.57 12.66 3.91
C ASP A 54 -18.36 11.56 2.85
N PRO A 55 -19.05 10.40 2.93
CA PRO A 55 -18.93 9.38 1.90
C PRO A 55 -19.40 9.94 0.55
N TYR A 56 -18.66 9.62 -0.51
CA TYR A 56 -19.06 9.96 -1.86
C TYR A 56 -20.41 9.30 -2.19
N GLY A 57 -21.42 10.13 -2.44
CA GLY A 57 -22.80 9.68 -2.65
C GLY A 57 -23.79 10.22 -1.62
N SER A 58 -23.32 10.78 -0.50
CA SER A 58 -24.17 11.54 0.40
C SER A 58 -24.43 12.97 -0.09
N VAL A 59 -25.52 13.58 0.41
CA VAL A 59 -25.97 14.92 0.02
C VAL A 59 -25.23 16.06 0.71
N PHE A 60 -24.42 15.81 1.76
CA PHE A 60 -23.90 16.88 2.61
C PHE A 60 -22.94 17.83 1.89
N LYS A 61 -22.04 17.32 1.05
CA LYS A 61 -21.13 18.17 0.27
C LYS A 61 -21.89 19.13 -0.63
N THR A 62 -22.76 18.59 -1.49
CA THR A 62 -23.54 19.40 -2.43
C THR A 62 -24.43 20.40 -1.71
N PHE A 63 -25.03 20.00 -0.58
CA PHE A 63 -25.83 20.90 0.23
C PHE A 63 -25.00 22.03 0.83
N LYS A 64 -23.78 21.76 1.32
CA LYS A 64 -22.87 22.79 1.86
C LYS A 64 -22.45 23.80 0.79
N GLU A 65 -22.16 23.35 -0.42
CA GLU A 65 -21.67 24.20 -1.51
C GLU A 65 -22.79 24.98 -2.21
N THR A 66 -23.98 24.38 -2.34
CA THR A 66 -25.04 24.92 -3.22
C THR A 66 -26.36 25.22 -2.52
N GLY A 67 -26.57 24.72 -1.29
CA GLY A 67 -27.84 24.76 -0.59
C GLY A 67 -28.92 23.83 -1.16
N LYS A 68 -28.59 22.99 -2.16
CA LYS A 68 -29.53 22.09 -2.82
C LYS A 68 -29.32 20.64 -2.38
N LEU A 69 -30.42 19.90 -2.28
CA LEU A 69 -30.38 18.44 -2.13
C LEU A 69 -30.28 17.78 -3.50
N ILE A 70 -29.54 16.69 -3.55
CA ILE A 70 -29.42 15.80 -4.69
C ILE A 70 -29.91 14.42 -4.31
N GLU A 71 -30.16 13.58 -5.31
CA GLU A 71 -30.37 12.16 -5.07
C GLU A 71 -29.08 11.53 -4.54
N ALA A 72 -29.17 10.85 -3.40
CA ALA A 72 -28.03 10.14 -2.83
C ALA A 72 -27.75 8.86 -3.62
N THR A 73 -26.47 8.52 -3.76
CA THR A 73 -26.05 7.24 -4.37
C THR A 73 -25.61 6.28 -3.27
N PRO A 74 -25.87 4.96 -3.41
CA PRO A 74 -25.42 3.98 -2.44
C PRO A 74 -23.90 3.98 -2.25
N TYR A 75 -23.48 3.77 -1.00
CA TYR A 75 -22.09 3.58 -0.58
C TYR A 75 -22.03 2.52 0.52
N LEU A 76 -20.84 2.02 0.83
CA LEU A 76 -20.62 0.87 1.72
C LEU A 76 -20.18 1.28 3.13
N VAL A 77 -19.55 2.44 3.31
CA VAL A 77 -19.18 2.93 4.64
C VAL A 77 -20.41 3.14 5.52
N GLU A 78 -20.36 2.64 6.75
CA GLU A 78 -21.48 2.68 7.70
C GLU A 78 -21.34 3.82 8.72
N GLY A 79 -22.47 4.32 9.21
CA GLY A 79 -22.56 5.31 10.29
C GLY A 79 -22.47 6.78 9.87
N ILE A 80 -22.04 7.07 8.64
CA ILE A 80 -21.92 8.43 8.08
C ILE A 80 -22.61 8.54 6.71
N GLY A 81 -22.83 9.78 6.28
CA GLY A 81 -23.65 10.14 5.13
C GLY A 81 -25.15 9.98 5.39
N GLN A 82 -25.95 10.76 4.66
CA GLN A 82 -27.40 10.73 4.62
C GLN A 82 -27.93 11.12 3.22
N GLU A 83 -29.20 10.79 2.98
CA GLU A 83 -30.01 11.24 1.83
C GLU A 83 -30.79 12.55 2.13
N VAL A 84 -30.92 12.92 3.40
CA VAL A 84 -31.57 14.14 3.88
C VAL A 84 -30.65 14.87 4.86
N ILE A 85 -30.94 16.13 5.18
CA ILE A 85 -30.21 16.88 6.22
C ILE A 85 -30.95 16.73 7.56
N PRO A 86 -30.43 15.98 8.54
CA PRO A 86 -31.04 15.89 9.85
C PRO A 86 -31.10 17.25 10.54
N PRO A 87 -32.14 17.54 11.36
CA PRO A 87 -32.23 18.79 12.12
C PRO A 87 -31.04 19.06 13.05
N ASN A 88 -30.35 18.00 13.46
CA ASN A 88 -29.17 18.05 14.30
C ASN A 88 -27.89 18.52 13.55
N VAL A 89 -27.92 18.61 12.21
CA VAL A 89 -26.81 19.13 11.41
C VAL A 89 -26.89 20.66 11.38
N HIS A 90 -26.08 21.30 12.22
CA HIS A 90 -25.93 22.75 12.22
C HIS A 90 -24.89 23.18 11.18
N ILE A 91 -25.24 23.09 9.89
CA ILE A 91 -24.33 23.32 8.75
C ILE A 91 -23.61 24.68 8.80
N LYS A 92 -24.20 25.67 9.47
CA LYS A 92 -23.62 27.00 9.69
C LYS A 92 -22.27 26.97 10.42
N TYR A 93 -21.99 25.92 11.20
CA TYR A 93 -20.70 25.77 11.89
C TYR A 93 -19.67 24.97 11.10
N VAL A 94 -20.08 24.29 10.02
CA VAL A 94 -19.19 23.52 9.14
C VAL A 94 -18.63 24.48 8.09
N ASP A 95 -17.31 24.60 7.99
CA ASP A 95 -16.65 25.46 7.01
C ASP A 95 -16.61 24.81 5.63
N ASP A 96 -16.30 23.52 5.55
CA ASP A 96 -16.16 22.76 4.30
C ASP A 96 -16.54 21.28 4.47
N VAL A 97 -16.82 20.57 3.38
CA VAL A 97 -17.11 19.13 3.35
C VAL A 97 -16.29 18.44 2.26
N ILE A 98 -15.47 17.48 2.68
CA ILE A 98 -14.61 16.67 1.81
C ILE A 98 -15.29 15.32 1.57
N ASN A 99 -15.55 15.01 0.29
CA ASN A 99 -15.99 13.66 -0.07
C ASN A 99 -14.82 12.67 -0.11
N VAL A 100 -15.06 11.50 0.46
CA VAL A 100 -14.12 10.37 0.51
C VAL A 100 -14.82 9.14 -0.05
N THR A 101 -14.13 8.36 -0.87
CA THR A 101 -14.70 7.15 -1.47
C THR A 101 -14.70 5.97 -0.48
N ASP A 102 -15.52 4.95 -0.72
CA ASP A 102 -15.49 3.71 0.08
C ASP A 102 -14.10 3.07 0.10
N ARG A 103 -13.45 2.99 -1.06
CA ARG A 103 -12.10 2.44 -1.21
C ARG A 103 -11.12 3.15 -0.28
N GLU A 104 -11.04 4.47 -0.40
CA GLU A 104 -10.12 5.28 0.39
C GLU A 104 -10.44 5.20 1.89
N SER A 105 -11.72 5.20 2.25
CA SER A 105 -12.15 5.07 3.65
C SER A 105 -11.70 3.73 4.26
N PHE A 106 -11.92 2.63 3.56
CA PHE A 106 -11.54 1.31 4.03
C PHE A 106 -10.03 1.09 4.03
N GLU A 107 -9.33 1.55 2.99
CA GLU A 107 -7.86 1.51 2.96
C GLU A 107 -7.27 2.28 4.14
N MET A 108 -7.78 3.48 4.45
CA MET A 108 -7.29 4.26 5.59
C MET A 108 -7.61 3.63 6.93
N SER A 109 -8.80 3.07 7.10
CA SER A 109 -9.16 2.30 8.32
C SER A 109 -8.17 1.15 8.56
N ARG A 110 -7.83 0.40 7.50
CA ARG A 110 -6.85 -0.69 7.58
C ARG A 110 -5.42 -0.19 7.84
N GLN A 111 -5.03 0.94 7.26
CA GLN A 111 -3.72 1.55 7.51
C GLN A 111 -3.59 2.05 8.95
N MET A 112 -4.64 2.64 9.53
CA MET A 112 -4.66 3.05 10.95
C MET A 112 -4.34 1.87 11.88
N GLY A 113 -4.91 0.69 11.61
CA GLY A 113 -4.59 -0.52 12.36
C GLY A 113 -3.14 -1.00 12.17
N ARG A 114 -2.60 -0.89 10.95
CA ARG A 114 -1.25 -1.39 10.60
C ARG A 114 -0.11 -0.46 11.03
N LEU A 115 -0.30 0.84 10.89
CA LEU A 115 0.74 1.85 11.07
C LEU A 115 0.68 2.49 12.46
N GLU A 116 -0.54 2.76 12.95
CA GLU A 116 -0.76 3.49 14.21
C GLU A 116 -1.28 2.59 15.35
N GLY A 117 -1.56 1.31 15.07
CA GLY A 117 -2.12 0.38 16.06
C GLY A 117 -3.57 0.70 16.47
N LEU A 118 -4.27 1.55 15.71
CA LEU A 118 -5.65 1.97 15.99
C LEU A 118 -6.64 1.13 15.17
N PHE A 119 -7.22 0.11 15.80
CA PHE A 119 -8.17 -0.80 15.16
C PHE A 119 -9.59 -0.20 15.12
N CYS A 120 -9.94 0.48 14.03
CA CYS A 120 -11.17 1.28 13.90
C CYS A 120 -12.10 0.82 12.76
N GLY A 121 -13.31 1.40 12.72
CA GLY A 121 -14.25 1.23 11.61
C GLY A 121 -14.02 2.13 10.39
N GLY A 122 -14.82 1.93 9.34
CA GLY A 122 -14.65 2.59 8.04
C GLY A 122 -14.85 4.12 8.10
N SER A 123 -15.76 4.61 8.94
CA SER A 123 -16.01 6.04 9.11
C SER A 123 -14.82 6.79 9.72
N THR A 124 -14.02 6.12 10.57
CA THR A 124 -12.74 6.67 11.04
C THR A 124 -11.76 6.82 9.88
N GLY A 125 -11.70 5.82 8.99
CA GLY A 125 -10.91 5.92 7.77
C GLY A 125 -11.32 7.09 6.87
N THR A 126 -12.62 7.38 6.76
CA THR A 126 -13.13 8.59 6.09
C THR A 126 -12.60 9.88 6.76
N ASN A 127 -12.65 9.96 8.10
CA ASN A 127 -12.15 11.12 8.84
C ASN A 127 -10.65 11.33 8.64
N VAL A 128 -9.86 10.26 8.71
CA VAL A 128 -8.40 10.30 8.52
C VAL A 128 -8.05 10.72 7.10
N ALA A 129 -8.71 10.17 6.08
CA ALA A 129 -8.49 10.55 4.68
C ALA A 129 -8.75 12.05 4.46
N ALA A 130 -9.84 12.57 5.01
CA ALA A 130 -10.14 14.00 4.95
C ALA A 130 -9.11 14.85 5.73
N ALA A 131 -8.72 14.41 6.93
CA ALA A 131 -7.73 15.10 7.75
C ALA A 131 -6.35 15.18 7.06
N LEU A 132 -5.91 14.11 6.39
CA LEU A 132 -4.67 14.10 5.61
C LEU A 132 -4.71 15.07 4.41
N ARG A 133 -5.88 15.24 3.77
CA ARG A 133 -6.03 16.24 2.70
C ARG A 133 -5.94 17.67 3.24
N VAL A 134 -6.59 17.93 4.39
CA VAL A 134 -6.45 19.22 5.09
C VAL A 134 -4.99 19.47 5.49
N ALA A 135 -4.31 18.47 6.01
CA ALA A 135 -2.92 18.58 6.45
C ALA A 135 -1.93 18.95 5.32
N ARG A 136 -2.20 18.53 4.08
CA ARG A 136 -1.34 18.87 2.92
C ARG A 136 -1.32 20.36 2.60
N GLU A 137 -2.38 21.09 2.96
CA GLU A 137 -2.54 22.51 2.68
C GLU A 137 -2.40 23.38 3.94
N ALA A 138 -2.30 22.76 5.11
CA ALA A 138 -2.22 23.44 6.39
C ALA A 138 -0.81 24.00 6.65
N ALA A 139 -0.73 24.99 7.55
CA ALA A 139 0.55 25.47 8.06
C ALA A 139 1.28 24.39 8.86
N GLU A 140 2.60 24.48 8.93
CA GLU A 140 3.46 23.49 9.62
C GLU A 140 3.11 23.32 11.10
N ASP A 141 2.63 24.37 11.76
CA ASP A 141 2.22 24.39 13.16
C ASP A 141 0.73 24.06 13.38
N ALA A 142 0.02 23.63 12.33
CA ALA A 142 -1.40 23.34 12.44
C ALA A 142 -1.68 22.09 13.28
N VAL A 143 -2.55 22.23 14.28
CA VAL A 143 -3.09 21.10 15.05
C VAL A 143 -4.45 20.67 14.49
N ILE A 144 -4.45 19.53 13.79
CA ILE A 144 -5.65 18.95 13.17
C ILE A 144 -6.14 17.80 14.05
N VAL A 145 -7.39 17.89 14.51
CA VAL A 145 -8.03 16.85 15.32
C VAL A 145 -9.10 16.16 14.50
N PHE A 146 -9.14 14.82 14.53
CA PHE A 146 -10.22 14.03 13.95
C PHE A 146 -10.76 13.02 14.95
N ILE A 147 -11.99 12.54 14.72
CA ILE A 147 -12.64 11.56 15.61
C ILE A 147 -12.41 10.13 15.13
N VAL A 148 -11.99 9.26 16.05
CA VAL A 148 -12.10 7.80 15.90
C VAL A 148 -13.49 7.40 16.42
N CYS A 149 -14.36 6.96 15.50
CA CYS A 149 -15.80 6.83 15.78
C CYS A 149 -16.14 5.57 16.56
N ASP A 150 -15.57 4.43 16.17
CA ASP A 150 -15.86 3.10 16.70
C ASP A 150 -14.70 2.13 16.45
N THR A 151 -14.79 0.96 17.06
CA THR A 151 -13.78 -0.11 16.97
C THR A 151 -13.96 -0.95 15.71
N GLY A 152 -12.86 -1.52 15.21
CA GLY A 152 -12.85 -2.35 14.01
C GLY A 152 -13.57 -3.69 14.14
N GLU A 153 -13.91 -4.12 15.36
CA GLU A 153 -14.49 -5.44 15.65
C GLU A 153 -15.84 -5.67 14.95
N HIS A 154 -16.64 -4.61 14.78
CA HIS A 154 -17.92 -4.68 14.09
C HIS A 154 -17.79 -4.99 12.58
N TYR A 155 -16.57 -4.91 12.03
CA TYR A 155 -16.31 -4.97 10.60
C TYR A 155 -15.30 -6.06 10.21
N LEU A 156 -15.04 -7.03 11.10
CA LEU A 156 -14.11 -8.15 10.86
C LEU A 156 -14.45 -8.94 9.58
N SER A 157 -15.73 -9.18 9.34
CA SER A 157 -16.23 -9.87 8.14
C SER A 157 -16.48 -8.95 6.95
N LYS A 158 -16.16 -7.66 7.07
CA LYS A 158 -16.33 -6.61 6.04
C LYS A 158 -14.97 -6.09 5.61
N HIS A 159 -14.73 -4.78 5.65
CA HIS A 159 -13.51 -4.17 5.11
C HIS A 159 -12.20 -4.63 5.76
N HIS A 160 -12.23 -5.22 6.95
CA HIS A 160 -11.04 -5.86 7.55
C HIS A 160 -10.75 -7.26 6.98
N SER A 161 -11.68 -7.85 6.23
CA SER A 161 -11.49 -9.08 5.46
C SER A 161 -11.01 -8.77 4.04
N ASP A 162 -9.88 -9.36 3.65
CA ASP A 162 -9.38 -9.26 2.28
C ASP A 162 -10.35 -9.85 1.26
N GLU A 163 -11.04 -10.93 1.61
CA GLU A 163 -11.99 -11.56 0.68
C GLU A 163 -13.21 -10.69 0.44
N TRP A 164 -13.72 -10.01 1.47
CA TRP A 164 -14.80 -9.05 1.30
C TRP A 164 -14.34 -7.83 0.47
N MET A 165 -13.13 -7.32 0.72
CA MET A 165 -12.56 -6.21 -0.05
C MET A 165 -12.40 -6.59 -1.53
N LYS A 166 -12.01 -7.84 -1.84
CA LYS A 166 -11.97 -8.36 -3.22
C LYS A 166 -13.37 -8.52 -3.82
N GLU A 167 -14.32 -9.10 -3.07
CA GLU A 167 -15.72 -9.26 -3.49
C GLU A 167 -16.34 -7.92 -3.90
N LYS A 168 -16.08 -6.85 -3.12
CA LYS A 168 -16.53 -5.49 -3.41
C LYS A 168 -15.67 -4.74 -4.41
N ARG A 169 -14.61 -5.37 -4.95
CA ARG A 169 -13.65 -4.80 -5.91
C ARG A 169 -12.95 -3.53 -5.38
N LEU A 170 -12.71 -3.50 -4.07
CA LEU A 170 -12.05 -2.41 -3.34
C LEU A 170 -10.60 -2.72 -3.00
N LEU A 171 -10.21 -3.99 -3.05
CA LEU A 171 -8.80 -4.36 -3.04
C LEU A 171 -8.25 -4.19 -4.46
N GLU A 172 -7.18 -3.40 -4.63
CA GLU A 172 -6.37 -3.51 -5.84
C GLU A 172 -5.90 -4.96 -5.99
N PRO A 173 -5.84 -5.52 -7.22
CA PRO A 173 -5.15 -6.79 -7.43
C PRO A 173 -3.77 -6.64 -6.79
N GLN A 174 -3.37 -7.57 -5.91
CA GLN A 174 -2.02 -7.55 -5.35
C GLN A 174 -1.06 -7.36 -6.52
N LYS A 175 -0.33 -6.24 -6.53
CA LYS A 175 0.74 -6.06 -7.51
C LYS A 175 1.67 -7.24 -7.27
N ILE A 176 1.70 -8.18 -8.20
CA ILE A 176 2.65 -9.28 -8.17
C ILE A 176 4.04 -8.63 -8.08
N THR A 177 4.73 -8.78 -6.95
CA THR A 177 6.06 -8.21 -6.71
C THR A 177 7.16 -9.20 -7.07
N ALA A 178 8.39 -8.73 -7.24
CA ALA A 178 9.55 -9.60 -7.47
C ALA A 178 9.67 -10.70 -6.39
N ALA A 179 9.41 -10.36 -5.12
CA ALA A 179 9.38 -11.34 -4.02
C ALA A 179 8.32 -12.44 -4.22
N LEU A 180 7.09 -12.07 -4.59
CA LEU A 180 6.01 -13.02 -4.87
C LEU A 180 6.38 -13.95 -6.04
N ILE A 181 6.94 -13.40 -7.12
CA ILE A 181 7.38 -14.19 -8.30
C ILE A 181 8.50 -15.17 -7.91
N SER A 182 9.50 -14.70 -7.14
CA SER A 182 10.60 -15.55 -6.69
C SER A 182 10.14 -16.63 -5.69
N GLY A 183 9.05 -16.39 -4.95
CA GLY A 183 8.49 -17.33 -3.98
C GLY A 183 7.57 -18.40 -4.60
N THR A 184 7.03 -18.18 -5.80
CA THR A 184 6.07 -19.09 -6.46
C THR A 184 6.69 -20.20 -7.31
N LYS A 185 8.01 -20.38 -7.25
CA LYS A 185 8.74 -21.36 -8.08
C LYS A 185 8.17 -22.78 -7.93
N GLY A 186 8.09 -23.52 -9.03
CA GLY A 186 7.57 -24.89 -9.07
C GLY A 186 8.33 -25.84 -8.13
N GLY A 187 7.69 -26.95 -7.73
CA GLY A 187 8.21 -27.86 -6.69
C GLY A 187 9.59 -28.50 -6.95
N GLN A 188 10.16 -28.36 -8.16
CA GLN A 188 11.50 -28.83 -8.52
C GLN A 188 12.57 -27.73 -8.54
N ALA A 189 12.21 -26.45 -8.37
CA ALA A 189 13.18 -25.36 -8.36
C ALA A 189 13.88 -25.22 -6.99
N PRO A 190 15.16 -24.81 -6.93
CA PRO A 190 15.86 -24.57 -5.67
C PRO A 190 15.16 -23.48 -4.85
N LYS A 191 14.91 -23.78 -3.57
CA LYS A 191 14.28 -22.85 -2.60
C LYS A 191 15.21 -21.70 -2.16
N SER A 192 16.50 -21.80 -2.44
CA SER A 192 17.51 -20.80 -2.12
C SER A 192 18.27 -20.38 -3.38
N LEU A 193 18.81 -19.16 -3.36
CA LEU A 193 19.62 -18.65 -4.45
C LEU A 193 20.85 -19.54 -4.66
N VAL A 194 20.98 -20.08 -5.86
CA VAL A 194 22.16 -20.85 -6.28
C VAL A 194 23.06 -19.93 -7.08
N TRP A 195 24.34 -19.84 -6.70
CA TRP A 195 25.34 -18.95 -7.29
C TRP A 195 26.74 -19.57 -7.27
N VAL A 196 27.71 -18.94 -7.94
CA VAL A 196 29.14 -19.31 -7.99
C VAL A 196 30.03 -18.09 -7.75
N THR A 197 31.30 -18.31 -7.38
CA THR A 197 32.32 -17.24 -7.23
C THR A 197 33.11 -17.02 -8.53
N PRO A 198 33.77 -15.87 -8.71
CA PRO A 198 34.67 -15.66 -9.86
C PRO A 198 35.83 -16.66 -9.95
N SER A 199 36.27 -17.20 -8.81
CA SER A 199 37.37 -18.16 -8.70
C SER A 199 36.95 -19.62 -8.88
N ASP A 200 35.64 -19.93 -8.88
CA ASP A 200 35.15 -21.29 -9.10
C ASP A 200 35.55 -21.77 -10.50
N LYS A 201 35.74 -23.08 -10.67
CA LYS A 201 36.01 -23.64 -12.00
C LYS A 201 34.74 -23.67 -12.84
N LEU A 202 34.88 -23.46 -14.14
CA LEU A 202 33.74 -23.58 -15.06
C LEU A 202 33.11 -24.98 -15.03
N ALA A 203 33.92 -26.03 -14.88
CA ALA A 203 33.43 -27.41 -14.74
C ALA A 203 32.46 -27.57 -13.56
N ASP A 204 32.80 -26.99 -12.40
CA ASP A 204 31.97 -27.06 -11.20
C ASP A 204 30.67 -26.28 -11.36
N ALA A 205 30.74 -25.10 -12.01
CA ALA A 205 29.55 -24.33 -12.35
C ALA A 205 28.60 -25.10 -13.28
N LEU A 206 29.12 -25.73 -14.34
CA LEU A 206 28.33 -26.52 -15.28
C LEU A 206 27.74 -27.79 -14.62
N ALA A 207 28.50 -28.45 -13.74
CA ALA A 207 28.01 -29.59 -12.98
C ALA A 207 26.83 -29.19 -12.07
N LYS A 208 26.96 -28.07 -11.36
CA LYS A 208 25.91 -27.50 -10.50
C LYS A 208 24.66 -27.11 -11.29
N MET A 209 24.84 -26.58 -12.50
CA MET A 209 23.73 -26.28 -13.42
C MET A 209 22.98 -27.54 -13.82
N ASN A 210 23.69 -28.58 -14.24
CA ASN A 210 23.09 -29.83 -14.67
C ASN A 210 22.38 -30.57 -13.52
N GLU A 211 23.00 -30.65 -12.33
CA GLU A 211 22.42 -31.31 -11.16
C GLU A 211 21.09 -30.67 -10.72
N LEU A 212 21.02 -29.33 -10.78
CA LEU A 212 19.88 -28.56 -10.31
C LEU A 212 18.92 -28.13 -11.42
N GLY A 213 19.16 -28.56 -12.67
CA GLY A 213 18.35 -28.18 -13.83
C GLY A 213 18.35 -26.68 -14.13
N LEU A 214 19.45 -25.98 -13.84
CA LEU A 214 19.57 -24.53 -13.99
C LEU A 214 20.22 -24.16 -15.32
N THR A 215 19.62 -23.20 -16.02
CA THR A 215 20.16 -22.68 -17.30
C THR A 215 20.94 -21.37 -17.12
N ASN A 216 20.86 -20.76 -15.93
CA ASN A 216 21.47 -19.48 -15.59
C ASN A 216 22.02 -19.54 -14.15
N LEU A 217 23.23 -19.05 -13.93
CA LEU A 217 23.84 -18.88 -12.61
C LEU A 217 24.37 -17.45 -12.43
N PRO A 218 24.00 -16.74 -11.36
CA PRO A 218 24.69 -15.52 -10.96
C PRO A 218 26.09 -15.82 -10.41
N VAL A 219 27.02 -14.92 -10.73
CA VAL A 219 28.37 -14.90 -10.13
C VAL A 219 28.39 -13.81 -9.07
N LEU A 220 28.64 -14.21 -7.82
CA LEU A 220 28.70 -13.29 -6.68
C LEU A 220 30.12 -13.23 -6.13
N ASP A 221 30.56 -12.03 -5.76
CA ASP A 221 31.79 -11.79 -5.03
C ASP A 221 31.47 -11.00 -3.77
N GLU A 222 31.83 -11.53 -2.60
CA GLU A 222 31.44 -10.99 -1.28
C GLU A 222 29.93 -10.65 -1.16
N GLY A 223 29.07 -11.45 -1.81
CA GLY A 223 27.61 -11.25 -1.83
C GLY A 223 27.11 -10.20 -2.81
N ARG A 224 27.99 -9.54 -3.56
CA ARG A 224 27.65 -8.60 -4.63
C ARG A 224 27.65 -9.28 -5.99
N PRO A 225 26.68 -9.00 -6.87
CA PRO A 225 26.64 -9.61 -8.18
C PRO A 225 27.65 -8.96 -9.13
N VAL A 226 28.59 -9.76 -9.62
CA VAL A 226 29.70 -9.32 -10.48
C VAL A 226 29.62 -9.87 -11.90
N GLY A 227 28.84 -10.92 -12.12
CA GLY A 227 28.72 -11.55 -13.43
C GLY A 227 27.58 -12.56 -13.51
N SER A 228 27.50 -13.23 -14.66
CA SER A 228 26.58 -14.34 -14.88
C SER A 228 27.17 -15.43 -15.77
N VAL A 229 26.71 -16.66 -15.58
CA VAL A 229 27.02 -17.82 -16.42
C VAL A 229 25.74 -18.35 -17.03
N ARG A 230 25.72 -18.48 -18.36
CA ARG A 230 24.62 -19.11 -19.11
C ARG A 230 25.09 -20.43 -19.69
N GLU A 231 24.32 -21.47 -19.46
CA GLU A 231 24.69 -22.85 -19.80
C GLU A 231 25.03 -22.99 -21.29
N ASN A 232 24.15 -22.50 -22.16
CA ASN A 232 24.33 -22.59 -23.61
C ASN A 232 25.62 -21.89 -24.10
N ARG A 233 25.97 -20.74 -23.51
CA ARG A 233 27.18 -20.00 -23.85
C ARG A 233 28.42 -20.70 -23.33
N ALA A 234 28.42 -21.10 -22.06
CA ALA A 234 29.51 -21.84 -21.44
C ALA A 234 29.82 -23.14 -22.20
N LEU A 235 28.79 -23.93 -22.53
CA LEU A 235 28.95 -25.13 -23.35
C LEU A 235 29.50 -24.81 -24.74
N SER A 236 29.04 -23.73 -25.39
CA SER A 236 29.57 -23.37 -26.72
C SER A 236 31.05 -22.98 -26.70
N LEU A 237 31.53 -22.41 -25.59
CA LEU A 237 32.94 -22.07 -25.39
C LEU A 237 33.76 -23.34 -25.13
N VAL A 238 33.28 -24.24 -24.27
CA VAL A 238 33.94 -25.52 -23.95
C VAL A 238 34.07 -26.42 -25.18
N VAL A 239 33.07 -26.42 -26.08
CA VAL A 239 33.14 -27.16 -27.34
C VAL A 239 34.27 -26.64 -28.24
N LYS A 240 34.56 -25.34 -28.20
CA LYS A 240 35.65 -24.73 -28.98
C LYS A 240 37.01 -24.90 -28.32
N ASN A 241 37.06 -24.85 -26.99
CA ASN A 241 38.27 -25.02 -26.20
C ASN A 241 37.94 -25.75 -24.90
N ARG A 242 38.33 -27.03 -24.83
CA ARG A 242 38.05 -27.90 -23.68
C ARG A 242 38.79 -27.48 -22.42
N ASP A 243 39.94 -26.80 -22.55
CA ASP A 243 40.76 -26.40 -21.40
C ASP A 243 40.03 -25.36 -20.53
N LEU A 244 39.04 -24.66 -21.08
CA LEU A 244 38.20 -23.71 -20.33
C LEU A 244 37.40 -24.36 -19.20
N LEU A 245 37.24 -25.69 -19.18
CA LEU A 245 36.61 -26.39 -18.05
C LEU A 245 37.39 -26.16 -16.74
N GLU A 246 38.72 -26.04 -16.83
CA GLU A 246 39.59 -25.80 -15.68
C GLU A 246 39.84 -24.32 -15.42
N SER A 247 39.40 -23.42 -16.32
CA SER A 247 39.50 -21.97 -16.14
C SER A 247 38.57 -21.46 -15.04
N PRO A 248 38.96 -20.38 -14.33
CA PRO A 248 38.07 -19.64 -13.45
C PRO A 248 36.84 -19.10 -14.19
N VAL A 249 35.70 -19.08 -13.53
CA VAL A 249 34.45 -18.50 -14.04
C VAL A 249 34.64 -17.05 -14.50
N SER A 250 35.51 -16.27 -13.85
CA SER A 250 35.81 -14.89 -14.23
C SER A 250 36.30 -14.71 -15.67
N GLU A 251 36.93 -15.72 -16.27
CA GLU A 251 37.46 -15.65 -17.64
C GLU A 251 36.38 -15.83 -18.71
N VAL A 252 35.23 -16.40 -18.33
CA VAL A 252 34.18 -16.83 -19.26
C VAL A 252 32.81 -16.23 -18.96
N MET A 253 32.64 -15.65 -17.77
CA MET A 253 31.38 -15.04 -17.35
C MET A 253 30.97 -13.85 -18.23
N GLU A 254 29.67 -13.59 -18.25
CA GLU A 254 29.09 -12.40 -18.87
C GLU A 254 28.79 -11.34 -17.80
N ALA A 255 28.31 -10.17 -18.25
CA ALA A 255 27.84 -9.13 -17.34
C ALA A 255 26.78 -9.67 -16.37
N SER A 256 26.72 -9.09 -15.18
CA SER A 256 25.70 -9.43 -14.18
C SER A 256 24.30 -9.25 -14.74
N PHE A 257 23.36 -10.07 -14.25
CA PHE A 257 21.94 -9.84 -14.46
C PHE A 257 21.51 -8.51 -13.84
N PRO A 258 20.48 -7.85 -14.42
CA PRO A 258 19.88 -6.67 -13.81
C PRO A 258 19.32 -7.01 -12.43
N ILE A 259 19.41 -6.05 -11.52
CA ILE A 259 18.95 -6.17 -10.13
C ILE A 259 17.66 -5.36 -9.99
N LEU A 260 16.69 -5.92 -9.26
CA LEU A 260 15.48 -5.25 -8.83
C LEU A 260 15.29 -5.44 -7.33
N ASP A 261 14.70 -4.43 -6.69
CA ASP A 261 14.27 -4.51 -5.30
C ASP A 261 13.11 -5.52 -5.13
N VAL A 262 12.98 -6.13 -3.95
CA VAL A 262 11.88 -7.05 -3.60
C VAL A 262 10.48 -6.49 -3.88
N ASP A 263 10.31 -5.17 -3.75
CA ASP A 263 9.05 -4.47 -3.94
C ASP A 263 8.78 -4.08 -5.42
N ALA A 264 9.72 -4.40 -6.33
CA ALA A 264 9.57 -4.09 -7.74
C ALA A 264 8.35 -4.78 -8.36
N SER A 265 7.63 -4.04 -9.21
CA SER A 265 6.39 -4.54 -9.83
C SER A 265 6.63 -5.61 -10.89
N SER A 266 5.66 -6.50 -11.11
CA SER A 266 5.71 -7.52 -12.18
C SER A 266 5.91 -6.95 -13.58
N ASN A 267 5.39 -5.75 -13.85
CA ASN A 267 5.63 -5.03 -15.10
C ASN A 267 7.11 -4.69 -15.29
N GLU A 268 7.76 -4.24 -14.21
CA GLU A 268 9.18 -3.93 -14.22
C GLU A 268 10.04 -5.19 -14.38
N VAL A 269 9.70 -6.26 -13.64
CA VAL A 269 10.31 -7.58 -13.80
C VAL A 269 10.18 -8.08 -15.25
N THR A 270 8.98 -8.02 -15.82
CA THR A 270 8.70 -8.44 -17.20
C THR A 270 9.49 -7.62 -18.21
N LYS A 271 9.56 -6.30 -18.03
CA LYS A 271 10.33 -5.39 -18.90
C LYS A 271 11.82 -5.72 -18.87
N ARG A 272 12.40 -6.01 -17.71
CA ARG A 272 13.82 -6.42 -17.60
C ARG A 272 14.06 -7.76 -18.28
N LEU A 273 13.16 -8.74 -18.09
CA LEU A 273 13.25 -10.06 -18.70
C LEU A 273 13.10 -10.08 -20.23
N GLN A 274 12.57 -9.03 -20.86
CA GLN A 274 12.61 -8.88 -22.31
C GLN A 274 14.05 -8.73 -22.82
N SER A 275 14.87 -7.99 -22.09
CA SER A 275 16.26 -7.68 -22.45
C SER A 275 17.32 -8.59 -21.80
N SER A 276 16.97 -9.29 -20.72
CA SER A 276 17.85 -10.18 -19.95
C SER A 276 17.18 -11.54 -19.75
N PRO A 277 17.92 -12.66 -19.73
CA PRO A 277 17.33 -13.99 -19.48
C PRO A 277 16.88 -14.19 -18.03
N ALA A 278 17.46 -13.44 -17.08
CA ALA A 278 17.11 -13.47 -15.66
C ALA A 278 17.26 -12.08 -15.01
N VAL A 279 16.68 -11.92 -13.83
CA VAL A 279 16.75 -10.73 -12.97
C VAL A 279 17.05 -11.17 -11.55
N LEU A 280 17.95 -10.47 -10.85
CA LEU A 280 18.24 -10.69 -9.45
C LEU A 280 17.33 -9.87 -8.55
N VAL A 281 16.93 -10.45 -7.42
CA VAL A 281 16.09 -9.80 -6.41
C VAL A 281 16.97 -9.41 -5.22
N GLU A 282 16.96 -8.14 -4.87
CA GLU A 282 17.71 -7.56 -3.76
C GLU A 282 16.78 -7.17 -2.60
N GLU A 283 17.18 -7.53 -1.38
CA GLU A 283 16.53 -7.13 -0.14
C GLU A 283 17.61 -6.61 0.83
N TYR A 284 17.47 -5.36 1.31
CA TYR A 284 18.42 -4.71 2.20
C TYR A 284 19.89 -4.78 1.72
N GLY A 285 20.12 -4.64 0.41
CA GLY A 285 21.46 -4.67 -0.19
C GLY A 285 22.07 -6.07 -0.33
N ARG A 286 21.26 -7.13 -0.18
CA ARG A 286 21.67 -8.52 -0.37
C ARG A 286 20.84 -9.17 -1.46
N ILE A 287 21.48 -9.94 -2.33
CA ILE A 287 20.77 -10.72 -3.33
C ILE A 287 20.12 -11.94 -2.65
N VAL A 288 18.79 -11.93 -2.62
CA VAL A 288 17.97 -12.97 -1.97
C VAL A 288 17.35 -13.94 -2.97
N GLY A 289 17.27 -13.56 -4.25
CA GLY A 289 16.58 -14.36 -5.26
C GLY A 289 16.98 -14.08 -6.70
N ILE A 290 16.45 -14.92 -7.58
CA ILE A 290 16.61 -14.80 -9.04
C ILE A 290 15.29 -15.18 -9.70
N ILE A 291 14.82 -14.36 -10.63
CA ILE A 291 13.62 -14.57 -11.43
C ILE A 291 14.06 -14.80 -12.88
N THR A 292 13.55 -15.86 -13.49
CA THR A 292 13.76 -16.22 -14.88
C THR A 292 12.49 -16.01 -15.70
N ARG A 293 12.59 -16.11 -17.03
CA ARG A 293 11.41 -16.08 -17.91
C ARG A 293 10.42 -17.21 -17.61
N HIS A 294 10.90 -18.36 -17.17
CA HIS A 294 10.07 -19.50 -16.85
C HIS A 294 9.16 -19.21 -15.64
N ASP A 295 9.72 -18.58 -14.60
CA ASP A 295 8.98 -18.21 -13.38
C ASP A 295 7.79 -17.28 -13.68
N VAL A 296 7.93 -16.37 -14.66
CA VAL A 296 6.86 -15.46 -15.09
C VAL A 296 5.80 -16.16 -15.95
N LEU A 297 6.17 -17.16 -16.75
CA LEU A 297 5.22 -17.94 -17.55
C LEU A 297 4.33 -18.83 -16.66
N ASP A 298 4.92 -19.44 -15.63
CA ASP A 298 4.20 -20.30 -14.69
C ASP A 298 3.16 -19.53 -13.86
N LEU A 299 3.40 -18.25 -13.58
CA LEU A 299 2.40 -17.38 -12.93
C LEU A 299 1.17 -17.16 -13.81
N LYS A 300 1.37 -16.86 -15.10
CA LYS A 300 0.28 -16.58 -16.05
C LYS A 300 -0.56 -17.80 -16.42
N LEU A 301 -0.05 -19.02 -16.19
CA LEU A 301 -0.75 -20.27 -16.46
C LEU A 301 -1.56 -20.77 -15.25
N LYS A 302 -1.38 -20.15 -14.07
CA LYS A 302 -2.11 -20.46 -12.84
C LYS A 302 -3.23 -19.44 -12.53
N ASP A 303 -3.28 -18.34 -13.26
CA ASP A 303 -4.42 -17.41 -13.36
C ASP A 303 -5.46 -17.94 -14.37
#